data_AF-B4F369-F1
#
_entry.id   AF-B4F369-F1
#
_cell.length_a   1.000
_cell.length_b   1.000
_cell.length_c   1.000
_cell.angle_alpha   90.00
_cell.angle_beta   90.00
_cell.angle_gamma   90.00
#
_symmetry.space_group_name_H-M   'P 1'
#
loop_
_entity.id
_entity.type
_entity.pdbx_description
1 polymer ?
#
loop_
_entity_poly.entity_id
_entity_poly.type
_entity_poly.pdbx_seq_one_letter_code
_entity_poly.pdbx_strand_id
1 'polypeptide(L)'
;MRYRNTAFMSEDQPDRVDLAQRRRDARHLVEHLRFLEDNVVGPALVKDALLSGLSQSETAKLLGMSKRTVNQNARRPYMEYATVRDERAAERRSLSSAFLSYVWGSEDAARAAIERSVQYDRERLLIETD
;
A
#
# COMPACT_ATOMS: atom_id res chain seq x y z
N MET A 1 -42.96 -0.27 51.28
CA MET A 1 -42.06 -1.34 50.79
C MET A 1 -41.37 -0.82 49.54
N ARG A 2 -40.06 -0.58 49.60
CA ARG A 2 -39.27 0.09 48.55
C ARG A 2 -38.86 -0.93 47.48
N TYR A 3 -39.25 -0.72 46.23
CA TYR A 3 -38.62 -1.39 45.10
C TYR A 3 -37.26 -0.71 44.85
N ARG A 4 -36.18 -1.37 45.29
CA ARG A 4 -34.80 -1.01 44.93
C ARG A 4 -34.53 -1.59 43.54
N ASN A 5 -34.77 -0.80 42.50
CA ASN A 5 -34.28 -1.13 41.17
C ASN A 5 -32.91 -0.46 41.00
N THR A 6 -31.89 -1.06 41.60
CA THR A 6 -30.48 -0.71 41.36
C THR A 6 -29.91 -1.74 40.40
N ALA A 7 -30.38 -1.71 39.17
CA ALA A 7 -29.63 -2.16 38.01
C ALA A 7 -29.31 -0.90 37.20
N PHE A 8 -28.44 -0.05 37.76
CA PHE A 8 -27.67 0.83 36.89
C PHE A 8 -26.84 -0.12 36.05
N MET A 9 -27.25 -0.25 34.79
CA MET A 9 -26.43 -0.78 33.73
C MET A 9 -25.10 -0.03 33.80
N SER A 10 -24.10 -0.62 34.45
CA SER A 10 -22.72 -0.41 34.07
C SER A 10 -22.61 -1.11 32.73
N GLU A 11 -23.12 -0.43 31.70
CA GLU A 11 -22.83 -0.70 30.31
C GLU A 11 -21.31 -0.80 30.23
N ASP A 12 -20.83 -2.00 30.05
CA ASP A 12 -19.54 -2.30 29.45
C ASP A 12 -19.62 -1.85 27.96
N GLN A 13 -19.95 -0.57 27.75
CA GLN A 13 -19.88 0.08 26.45
C GLN A 13 -18.40 0.07 26.13
N PRO A 14 -17.97 -0.60 25.04
CA PRO A 14 -16.58 -0.62 24.66
C PRO A 14 -16.11 0.82 24.65
N ASP A 15 -15.10 1.06 25.48
CA ASP A 15 -14.50 2.35 25.77
C ASP A 15 -14.60 3.23 24.53
N ARG A 16 -15.26 4.39 24.67
CA ARG A 16 -15.49 5.37 23.60
C ARG A 16 -14.16 6.00 23.20
N VAL A 17 -13.17 5.19 22.80
CA VAL A 17 -12.22 5.53 21.76
C VAL A 17 -13.04 6.18 20.67
N ASP A 18 -12.93 7.51 20.68
CA ASP A 18 -13.80 8.47 20.03
C ASP A 18 -14.18 7.99 18.63
N LEU A 19 -15.46 7.92 18.30
CA LEU A 19 -15.91 7.54 16.96
C LEU A 19 -15.25 8.43 15.89
N ALA A 20 -14.95 9.68 16.22
CA ALA A 20 -14.18 10.57 15.35
C ALA A 20 -12.72 10.10 15.20
N GLN A 21 -12.09 9.59 16.27
CA GLN A 21 -10.77 8.98 16.21
C GLN A 21 -10.76 7.73 15.31
N ARG A 22 -11.70 6.79 15.51
CA ARG A 22 -11.82 5.60 14.64
C ARG A 22 -12.04 5.97 13.18
N ARG A 23 -12.86 7.00 12.91
CA ARG A 23 -13.09 7.52 11.56
C ARG A 23 -11.81 8.13 10.96
N ARG A 24 -11.01 8.86 11.74
CA ARG A 24 -9.71 9.39 11.29
C ARG A 24 -8.74 8.25 10.97
N ASP A 25 -8.65 7.26 11.85
CA ASP A 25 -7.77 6.11 11.66
C ASP A 25 -8.15 5.31 10.40
N ALA A 26 -9.44 5.07 10.18
CA ALA A 26 -9.91 4.41 8.96
C ALA A 26 -9.59 5.20 7.68
N ARG A 27 -9.68 6.53 7.72
CA ARG A 27 -9.29 7.38 6.57
C ARG A 27 -7.81 7.28 6.27
N HIS A 28 -6.98 7.41 7.31
CA HIS A 28 -5.53 7.29 7.16
C HIS A 28 -5.11 5.92 6.66
N LEU A 29 -5.78 4.86 7.11
CA LEU A 29 -5.58 3.51 6.61
C LEU A 29 -5.86 3.42 5.10
N VAL A 30 -7.02 3.92 4.65
CA VAL A 30 -7.39 3.91 3.23
C VAL A 30 -6.42 4.74 2.40
N GLU A 31 -6.01 5.92 2.89
CA GLU A 31 -5.01 6.77 2.24
C GLU A 31 -3.66 6.05 2.10
N HIS A 32 -3.23 5.33 3.14
CA HIS A 32 -1.98 4.56 3.12
C HIS A 32 -2.04 3.38 2.14
N LEU A 33 -3.15 2.65 2.10
CA LEU A 33 -3.32 1.55 1.14
C LEU A 33 -3.35 2.05 -0.31
N ARG A 34 -4.00 3.19 -0.58
CA ARG A 34 -3.94 3.84 -1.89
C ARG A 34 -2.52 4.28 -2.25
N PHE A 35 -1.79 4.84 -1.28
CA PHE A 35 -0.39 5.18 -1.49
C PHE A 35 0.44 3.95 -1.90
N LEU A 36 0.28 2.81 -1.22
CA LEU A 36 0.99 1.58 -1.58
C LEU A 36 0.58 1.07 -2.96
N GLU A 37 -0.69 1.16 -3.32
CA GLU A 37 -1.16 0.78 -4.64
C GLU A 37 -0.53 1.65 -5.74
N ASP A 38 -0.59 2.98 -5.59
CA ASP A 38 -0.08 3.95 -6.56
C ASP A 38 1.45 3.97 -6.68
N ASN A 39 2.18 3.68 -5.59
CA ASN A 39 3.64 3.91 -5.52
C ASN A 39 4.47 2.64 -5.41
N VAL A 40 3.85 1.51 -5.07
CA VAL A 40 4.54 0.22 -4.95
C VAL A 40 3.93 -0.80 -5.91
N VAL A 41 2.64 -1.10 -5.79
CA VAL A 41 1.99 -2.18 -6.55
C VAL A 41 1.95 -1.88 -8.04
N GLY A 42 1.36 -0.75 -8.43
CA GLY A 42 1.25 -0.35 -9.84
C GLY A 42 2.61 -0.30 -10.55
N PRO A 43 3.60 0.43 -10.01
CA PRO A 43 4.95 0.46 -10.56
C PRO A 43 5.60 -0.92 -10.62
N ALA A 44 5.53 -1.74 -9.56
CA ALA A 44 6.19 -3.05 -9.55
C ALA A 44 5.62 -4.00 -10.60
N LEU A 45 4.29 -4.05 -10.76
CA LEU A 45 3.65 -4.88 -11.79
C LEU A 45 4.04 -4.43 -13.20
N VAL A 46 4.05 -3.13 -13.45
CA VAL A 46 4.45 -2.58 -14.76
C VAL A 46 5.91 -2.90 -15.06
N LYS A 47 6.81 -2.64 -14.11
CA LYS A 47 8.25 -2.86 -14.30
C LYS A 47 8.57 -4.34 -14.49
N ASP A 48 7.92 -5.22 -13.72
CA ASP A 48 8.08 -6.66 -13.88
C ASP A 48 7.65 -7.15 -15.27
N ALA A 49 6.50 -6.68 -15.76
CA ALA A 49 6.02 -7.00 -17.10
C ALA A 49 7.01 -6.53 -18.20
N LEU A 50 7.56 -5.32 -18.04
CA LEU A 50 8.54 -4.77 -18.97
C LEU A 50 9.89 -5.53 -18.90
N LEU A 51 10.37 -5.91 -17.71
CA LEU A 51 11.56 -6.75 -17.53
C LEU A 51 11.38 -8.13 -18.16
N SER A 52 10.15 -8.66 -18.10
CA SER A 52 9.77 -9.93 -18.74
C SER A 52 9.66 -9.83 -20.28
N GLY A 53 9.96 -8.66 -20.86
CA GLY A 53 10.05 -8.44 -22.30
C GLY A 53 8.74 -8.00 -22.98
N LEU A 54 7.68 -7.73 -22.21
CA LEU A 54 6.44 -7.21 -22.78
C LEU A 54 6.62 -5.77 -23.26
N SER A 55 6.01 -5.43 -24.40
CA SER A 55 5.89 -4.04 -24.84
C SER A 55 4.91 -3.27 -23.95
N GLN A 56 5.00 -1.93 -23.95
CA GLN A 56 4.05 -1.09 -23.21
C GLN A 56 2.58 -1.33 -23.62
N SER A 57 2.34 -1.75 -24.87
CA SER A 57 0.99 -2.07 -25.36
C SER A 57 0.46 -3.37 -24.76
N GLU A 58 1.32 -4.38 -24.66
CA GLU A 58 0.98 -5.67 -24.06
C GLU A 58 0.80 -5.53 -22.56
N THR A 59 1.69 -4.79 -21.88
CA THR A 59 1.54 -4.46 -20.46
C THR A 59 0.24 -3.71 -20.17
N ALA A 60 -0.09 -2.71 -21.01
CA ALA A 60 -1.35 -1.96 -20.89
C ALA A 60 -2.57 -2.88 -20.98
N LYS A 61 -2.57 -3.81 -21.95
CA LYS A 61 -3.64 -4.80 -22.14
C LYS A 61 -3.70 -5.78 -20.97
N LEU A 62 -2.55 -6.30 -20.53
CA LEU A 62 -2.45 -7.29 -19.45
C LEU A 62 -2.97 -6.73 -18.13
N LEU A 63 -2.58 -5.50 -17.79
CA LEU A 63 -2.91 -4.87 -16.51
C LEU A 63 -4.19 -4.01 -16.57
N GLY A 64 -4.92 -4.02 -17.69
CA GLY A 64 -6.17 -3.27 -17.86
C GLY A 64 -6.01 -1.75 -17.69
N MET A 65 -4.86 -1.19 -18.07
CA MET A 65 -4.54 0.23 -17.90
C MET A 65 -4.17 0.90 -19.22
N SER A 66 -4.17 2.24 -19.27
CA SER A 66 -3.75 2.97 -20.47
C SER A 66 -2.23 2.91 -20.66
N LYS A 67 -1.74 3.01 -21.91
CA LYS A 67 -0.29 3.14 -22.18
C LYS A 67 0.34 4.33 -21.46
N ARG A 68 -0.41 5.42 -21.29
CA ARG A 68 0.03 6.60 -20.51
C ARG A 68 0.28 6.21 -19.05
N THR A 69 -0.63 5.45 -18.46
CA THR A 69 -0.50 4.93 -17.08
C THR A 69 0.68 3.98 -16.95
N VAL A 70 0.89 3.09 -17.93
CA VAL A 70 2.09 2.23 -17.98
C VAL A 70 3.36 3.07 -17.97
N ASN A 71 3.47 4.08 -18.85
CA ASN A 71 4.65 4.93 -18.92
C ASN A 71 4.89 5.71 -17.61
N GLN A 72 3.82 6.21 -16.97
CA GLN A 72 3.91 6.88 -15.68
C GLN A 72 4.43 5.95 -14.57
N ASN A 73 3.93 4.72 -14.50
CA ASN A 73 4.36 3.71 -13.53
C ASN A 73 5.79 3.22 -13.79
N ALA A 74 6.17 3.05 -15.06
CA ALA A 74 7.52 2.65 -15.45
C ALA A 74 8.59 3.68 -15.04
N ARG A 75 8.23 4.98 -15.05
CA ARG A 75 9.14 6.09 -14.69
C ARG A 75 9.12 6.46 -13.22
N ARG A 76 8.22 5.88 -12.42
CA ARG A 76 8.09 6.21 -11.00
C ARG A 76 9.14 5.41 -10.22
N PRO A 77 10.13 6.04 -9.57
CA PRO A 77 11.09 5.32 -8.74
C PRO A 77 10.38 4.65 -7.56
N TYR A 78 10.86 3.47 -7.15
CA TYR A 78 10.39 2.84 -5.93
C TYR A 78 10.60 3.77 -4.72
N MET A 79 9.53 4.01 -3.95
CA MET A 79 9.55 4.76 -2.71
C MET A 79 8.79 4.00 -1.65
N GLU A 80 9.50 3.43 -0.68
CA GLU A 80 8.90 2.64 0.40
C GLU A 80 8.15 3.53 1.41
N TYR A 81 8.55 4.80 1.55
CA TYR A 81 7.91 5.76 2.45
C TYR A 81 7.88 7.15 1.84
N ALA A 82 6.70 7.79 1.87
CA ALA A 82 6.66 9.24 1.93
C ALA A 82 7.38 9.64 3.24
N THR A 83 8.60 10.14 3.12
CA THR A 83 9.53 10.48 4.19
C THR A 83 8.89 11.33 5.30
N VAL A 84 8.37 10.71 6.37
CA VAL A 84 8.07 11.43 7.62
C VAL A 84 8.35 10.50 8.80
N ARG A 85 9.04 11.04 9.81
CA ARG A 85 9.08 10.52 11.18
C ARG A 85 7.65 10.48 11.72
N ASP A 86 6.93 9.41 11.41
CA ASP A 86 5.58 9.16 11.89
C ASP A 86 5.66 8.30 13.16
N GLU A 87 5.02 8.76 14.24
CA GLU A 87 4.87 8.00 15.48
C GLU A 87 4.22 6.62 15.24
N ARG A 88 3.43 6.49 14.15
CA ARG A 88 2.78 5.25 13.71
C ARG A 88 3.59 4.45 12.68
N ALA A 89 4.85 4.78 12.45
CA ALA A 89 5.68 4.10 11.45
C ALA A 89 5.75 2.57 11.66
N ALA A 90 5.79 2.10 12.91
CA ALA A 90 5.81 0.67 13.21
C ALA A 90 4.52 -0.04 12.79
N GLU A 91 3.36 0.52 13.14
CA GLU A 91 2.05 -0.01 12.75
C GLU A 91 1.88 0.00 11.23
N ARG A 92 2.25 1.11 10.57
CA ARG A 92 2.22 1.21 9.11
C ARG A 92 3.12 0.18 8.44
N ARG A 93 4.31 -0.11 8.99
CA ARG A 93 5.20 -1.15 8.44
C ARG A 93 4.57 -2.53 8.47
N SER A 94 3.99 -2.91 9.62
CA SER A 94 3.31 -4.19 9.76
C SER A 94 2.13 -4.29 8.77
N LEU A 95 1.36 -3.21 8.64
CA LEU A 95 0.26 -3.14 7.69
C LEU A 95 0.73 -3.22 6.23
N SER A 96 1.79 -2.49 5.87
CA SER A 96 2.37 -2.54 4.52
C SER A 96 2.79 -3.97 4.19
N SER A 97 3.52 -4.65 5.08
CA SER A 97 3.93 -6.04 4.86
C SER A 97 2.74 -6.97 4.66
N ALA A 98 1.70 -6.85 5.50
CA ALA A 98 0.48 -7.64 5.38
C ALA A 98 -0.27 -7.38 4.06
N PHE A 99 -0.41 -6.11 3.66
CA PHE A 99 -1.08 -5.73 2.43
C PHE A 99 -0.33 -6.24 1.19
N LEU A 100 0.99 -6.04 1.14
CA LEU A 100 1.81 -6.49 0.02
C LEU A 100 1.81 -8.04 -0.03
N SER A 101 1.94 -8.72 1.11
CA SER A 101 1.83 -10.18 1.16
C SER A 101 0.48 -10.69 0.63
N TYR A 102 -0.62 -9.97 0.91
CA TYR A 102 -1.93 -10.27 0.33
C TYR A 102 -1.95 -10.10 -1.20
N VAL A 103 -1.37 -9.01 -1.72
CA VAL A 103 -1.33 -8.72 -3.17
C VAL A 103 -0.53 -9.76 -3.95
N TRP A 104 0.63 -10.19 -3.43
CA TRP A 104 1.52 -11.15 -4.09
C TRP A 104 1.34 -12.60 -3.61
N GLY A 105 0.44 -12.85 -2.66
CA GLY A 105 0.14 -14.16 -2.10
C GLY A 105 1.13 -14.67 -1.05
N SER A 106 2.28 -14.01 -0.84
CA SER A 106 3.22 -14.29 0.24
C SER A 106 4.19 -13.13 0.46
N GLU A 107 4.83 -13.10 1.63
CA GLU A 107 5.88 -12.13 1.95
C GLU A 107 7.10 -12.28 1.02
N ASP A 108 7.47 -13.52 0.69
CA ASP A 108 8.59 -13.80 -0.22
C ASP A 108 8.32 -13.29 -1.64
N ALA A 109 7.11 -13.51 -2.16
CA ALA A 109 6.72 -13.02 -3.47
C ALA A 109 6.64 -11.49 -3.51
N ALA A 110 6.14 -10.86 -2.44
CA ALA A 110 6.12 -9.40 -2.33
C ALA A 110 7.54 -8.81 -2.34
N ARG A 111 8.45 -9.40 -1.56
CA ARG A 111 9.87 -9.00 -1.53
C ARG A 111 10.54 -9.16 -2.89
N ALA A 112 10.36 -10.30 -3.56
CA ALA A 112 10.91 -10.52 -4.90
C ALA A 112 10.40 -9.51 -5.93
N ALA A 113 9.12 -9.14 -5.87
CA ALA A 113 8.54 -8.12 -6.75
C ALA A 113 9.13 -6.72 -6.51
N ILE A 114 9.33 -6.34 -5.24
CA ILE A 114 9.99 -5.08 -4.88
C ILE A 114 11.44 -5.06 -5.37
N GLU A 115 12.19 -6.13 -5.14
CA GLU A 115 13.58 -6.25 -5.59
C GLU A 115 13.70 -6.10 -7.11
N ARG A 116 12.78 -6.71 -7.87
CA ARG A 116 12.72 -6.57 -9.34
C ARG A 116 12.35 -5.15 -9.78
N SER A 117 11.42 -4.48 -9.08
CA SER A 117 11.13 -3.07 -9.33
C SER A 117 12.37 -2.19 -9.11
N VAL A 118 13.10 -2.42 -8.02
CA VAL A 118 14.34 -1.69 -7.71
C VAL A 118 15.43 -1.98 -8.73
N GLN A 119 15.54 -3.23 -9.20
CA GLN A 119 16.44 -3.60 -10.30
C GLN A 119 16.12 -2.81 -11.57
N TYR A 120 14.85 -2.77 -11.98
CA TYR A 120 14.42 -1.98 -13.14
C TYR A 120 14.82 -0.51 -13.00
N ASP A 121 14.60 0.10 -11.84
CA ASP A 121 14.94 1.50 -11.60
C ASP A 121 16.45 1.73 -11.75
N ARG A 122 17.27 0.83 -11.22
CA ARG A 122 18.74 0.89 -11.37
C ARG A 122 19.19 0.75 -12.82
N GLU A 123 18.58 -0.15 -13.57
CA GLU A 123 18.97 -0.43 -14.96
C GLU A 123 18.43 0.60 -15.96
N ARG A 124 17.28 1.22 -15.70
CA ARG A 124 16.59 2.06 -16.69
C ARG A 124 16.52 3.52 -16.32
N LEU A 125 16.39 3.86 -15.04
CA LEU A 125 16.30 5.27 -14.63
C LEU A 125 17.68 5.88 -14.36
N LEU A 126 18.66 5.10 -13.91
CA LEU A 126 20.04 5.61 -13.76
C LEU A 126 20.75 5.78 -15.12
N ILE A 127 20.45 4.95 -16.11
CA ILE A 127 21.01 5.07 -17.48
C ILE A 127 20.49 6.33 -18.20
N GLU A 128 19.30 6.84 -17.86
CA GLU A 128 18.76 8.07 -18.45
C GLU A 128 19.39 9.37 -17.89
N THR A 129 20.38 9.28 -16.99
CA THR A 129 21.02 10.44 -16.32
C THR A 129 22.39 10.85 -16.85
N ASP A 130 22.92 10.17 -17.88
CA ASP A 130 24.16 10.52 -18.60
C ASP A 130 23.85 11.09 -20.00
#